data_AF-A0A9Q0ZDW7-F1
#
_entry.id   AF-A0A9Q0ZDW7-F1
#
_cell.length_a   1.000
_cell.length_b   1.000
_cell.length_c   1.000
_cell.angle_alpha   90.00
_cell.angle_beta   90.00
_cell.angle_gamma   90.00
#
_symmetry.space_group_name_H-M   'P 1'
#
loop_
_entity.id
_entity.type
_entity.pdbx_description
1 polymer ?
#
loop_
_entity_poly.entity_id
_entity_poly.type
_entity_poly.pdbx_seq_one_letter_code
_entity_poly.pdbx_strand_id
1 'polypeptide(L)'
;MDFESKDPENEVIKPTINGVLDIMKACAKSKTVKKIVFTSSAGTVDVEEHRKPVYDESCWSDMDFVQRVKMTGWMYFVSKTLAEQAAWKFAEENNLDFISIIPTLVVGPFIMQSMPPSLLTALSLITGNEAHYGIIKQGHFVHLDDLCMSHIFLYENPKAEGRYICSSDDANIHELAKLLREKYPEYNVPAKFKDIDENFASVAFSSKKLTDMGFEFKFNLEDMFVGAVETCREKGLIPPFS
;
A
#
# COMPACT_ATOMS: atom_id res chain seq x y z
N MET A 1 -5.67 -10.60 -3.56
CA MET A 1 -5.09 -10.19 -4.84
C MET A 1 -4.08 -11.26 -5.15
N ASP A 2 -4.33 -12.06 -6.18
CA ASP A 2 -3.35 -13.02 -6.66
C ASP A 2 -2.21 -12.22 -7.29
N PHE A 3 -0.99 -12.39 -6.80
CA PHE A 3 0.20 -11.75 -7.36
C PHE A 3 0.78 -12.54 -8.55
N GLU A 4 0.06 -13.58 -8.99
CA GLU A 4 0.44 -14.46 -10.08
C GLU A 4 -0.69 -14.51 -11.12
N SER A 5 -0.37 -14.22 -12.37
CA SER A 5 -1.28 -14.40 -13.50
C SER A 5 -0.48 -14.88 -14.71
N LYS A 6 -1.08 -15.79 -15.49
CA LYS A 6 -0.50 -16.30 -16.74
C LYS A 6 -0.72 -15.36 -17.93
N ASP A 7 -1.70 -14.46 -17.81
CA ASP A 7 -1.96 -13.38 -18.77
C ASP A 7 -2.17 -12.04 -18.04
N PRO A 8 -1.10 -11.47 -17.44
CA PRO A 8 -1.21 -10.26 -16.63
C PRO A 8 -1.77 -9.07 -17.40
N GLU A 9 -1.55 -9.03 -18.72
CA GLU A 9 -2.02 -7.97 -19.60
C GLU A 9 -3.55 -7.92 -19.63
N ASN A 10 -4.20 -9.07 -19.85
CA ASN A 10 -5.66 -9.13 -20.01
C ASN A 10 -6.41 -9.38 -18.69
N GLU A 11 -5.77 -10.00 -17.69
CA GLU A 11 -6.40 -10.34 -16.40
C GLU A 11 -6.21 -9.25 -15.33
N VAL A 12 -5.15 -8.44 -15.41
CA VAL A 12 -4.80 -7.45 -14.37
C VAL A 12 -4.67 -6.05 -14.94
N ILE A 13 -3.78 -5.83 -15.90
CA ILE A 13 -3.39 -4.48 -16.36
C ILE A 13 -4.55 -3.78 -17.07
N LYS A 14 -5.04 -4.35 -18.18
CA LYS A 14 -6.15 -3.75 -18.95
C LYS A 14 -7.43 -3.61 -18.13
N PRO A 15 -7.89 -4.61 -17.34
CA PRO A 15 -9.08 -4.44 -16.52
C PRO A 15 -8.95 -3.32 -15.49
N THR A 16 -7.76 -3.13 -14.90
CA THR A 16 -7.54 -2.05 -13.92
C THR A 16 -7.66 -0.67 -14.58
N ILE A 17 -7.03 -0.48 -15.75
CA ILE A 17 -7.08 0.79 -16.50
C ILE A 17 -8.51 1.06 -17.02
N ASN A 18 -9.13 0.07 -17.66
CA ASN A 18 -10.47 0.23 -18.22
C ASN A 18 -11.51 0.43 -17.11
N GLY A 19 -11.38 -0.29 -16.00
CA GLY A 19 -12.28 -0.18 -14.86
C GLY A 19 -12.29 1.22 -14.24
N VAL A 20 -11.11 1.82 -14.01
CA VAL A 20 -11.06 3.20 -13.49
C VAL A 20 -11.65 4.20 -14.47
N LEU A 21 -11.33 4.07 -15.77
CA LEU A 21 -11.87 4.97 -16.80
C LEU A 21 -13.39 4.84 -16.94
N ASP A 22 -13.95 3.63 -16.83
CA ASP A 22 -15.38 3.40 -16.93
C ASP A 22 -16.13 3.96 -15.72
N ILE A 23 -15.57 3.85 -14.51
CA ILE A 23 -16.10 4.52 -13.31
C ILE A 23 -16.08 6.04 -13.50
N MET A 24 -14.98 6.62 -13.97
CA MET A 24 -14.86 8.06 -14.17
C MET A 24 -15.83 8.58 -15.24
N LYS A 25 -16.02 7.85 -16.35
CA LYS A 25 -17.06 8.16 -17.34
C LYS A 25 -18.46 8.14 -16.72
N ALA A 26 -18.75 7.17 -15.84
CA ALA A 26 -20.03 7.10 -15.14
C ALA A 26 -20.22 8.29 -14.18
N CYS A 27 -19.18 8.68 -13.43
CA CYS A 27 -19.19 9.87 -12.57
C CYS A 27 -19.46 11.15 -13.37
N ALA A 28 -18.74 11.35 -14.49
CA ALA A 28 -18.95 12.50 -15.37
C ALA A 28 -20.37 12.55 -15.93
N LYS A 29 -20.91 11.41 -16.36
CA LYS A 29 -22.29 11.30 -16.88
C LYS A 29 -23.34 11.58 -15.81
N SER A 30 -23.07 11.21 -14.55
CA SER A 30 -24.01 11.36 -13.44
C SER A 30 -24.30 12.83 -13.10
N LYS A 31 -23.32 13.74 -13.31
CA LYS A 31 -23.40 15.18 -12.96
C LYS A 31 -23.68 15.48 -11.47
N THR A 32 -23.80 14.47 -10.61
CA THR A 32 -24.04 14.61 -9.17
C THR A 32 -22.81 14.32 -8.32
N VAL A 33 -21.83 13.62 -8.88
CA VAL A 33 -20.56 13.32 -8.21
C VAL A 33 -19.72 14.58 -8.15
N LYS A 34 -19.38 15.02 -6.93
CA LYS A 34 -18.64 16.27 -6.70
C LYS A 34 -17.13 16.10 -6.71
N LYS A 35 -16.65 14.95 -6.26
CA LYS A 35 -15.23 14.61 -6.13
C LYS A 35 -15.06 13.10 -6.23
N ILE A 36 -14.02 12.65 -6.91
CA ILE A 36 -13.64 11.25 -7.05
C ILE A 36 -12.38 11.02 -6.24
N VAL A 37 -12.42 10.04 -5.32
CA VAL A 37 -11.26 9.62 -4.55
C VAL A 37 -10.79 8.27 -5.05
N PHE A 38 -9.57 8.20 -5.58
CA PHE A 38 -8.96 6.98 -6.07
C PHE A 38 -7.89 6.48 -5.13
N THR A 39 -8.07 5.28 -4.57
CA THR A 39 -7.02 4.59 -3.84
C THR A 39 -5.98 4.09 -4.82
N SER A 40 -4.82 4.75 -4.89
CA SER A 40 -3.65 4.32 -5.65
C SER A 40 -2.81 3.31 -4.84
N SER A 41 -1.48 3.34 -4.92
CA SER A 41 -0.57 2.40 -4.28
C SER A 41 0.84 2.98 -4.20
N ALA A 42 1.58 2.73 -3.13
CA ALA A 42 3.02 3.05 -3.06
C ALA A 42 3.82 2.46 -4.24
N GLY A 43 3.36 1.34 -4.82
CA GLY A 43 3.95 0.75 -6.02
C GLY A 43 3.88 1.65 -7.28
N THR A 44 3.17 2.78 -7.24
CA THR A 44 3.21 3.80 -8.30
C THR A 44 4.27 4.87 -8.07
N VAL A 45 5.02 4.81 -6.96
CA VAL A 45 5.92 5.88 -6.48
C VAL A 45 7.38 5.46 -6.43
N ASP A 46 7.71 4.28 -5.86
CA ASP A 46 9.08 3.95 -5.45
C ASP A 46 9.70 2.70 -6.10
N VAL A 47 9.06 2.15 -7.13
CA VAL A 47 9.57 0.95 -7.79
C VAL A 47 10.55 1.36 -8.88
N GLU A 48 11.80 1.52 -8.47
CA GLU A 48 12.94 1.90 -9.32
C GLU A 48 14.24 1.19 -8.87
N GLU A 49 15.24 1.14 -9.74
CA GLU A 49 16.50 0.42 -9.49
C GLU A 49 17.31 1.03 -8.34
N HIS A 50 17.30 2.35 -8.23
CA HIS A 50 18.05 3.10 -7.22
C HIS A 50 17.09 3.90 -6.35
N ARG A 51 16.77 3.36 -5.17
CA ARG A 51 15.79 4.00 -4.28
C ARG A 51 16.30 5.31 -3.70
N LYS A 52 15.40 6.28 -3.58
CA LYS A 52 15.63 7.54 -2.89
C LYS A 52 15.54 7.35 -1.38
N PRO A 53 16.18 8.21 -0.57
CA PRO A 53 15.99 8.20 0.88
C PRO A 53 14.56 8.58 1.29
N VAL A 54 13.92 9.48 0.54
CA VAL A 54 12.56 9.96 0.81
C VAL A 54 11.80 10.07 -0.50
N TYR A 55 10.55 9.60 -0.50
CA TYR A 55 9.58 9.73 -1.58
C TYR A 55 8.47 10.70 -1.19
N ASP A 56 8.04 11.50 -2.16
CA ASP A 56 6.89 12.41 -2.08
C ASP A 56 5.95 12.18 -3.27
N GLU A 57 4.87 12.96 -3.34
CA GLU A 57 3.85 12.83 -4.38
C GLU A 57 4.31 13.15 -5.81
N SER A 58 5.49 13.75 -5.97
CA SER A 58 6.07 14.04 -7.29
C SER A 58 6.71 12.81 -7.94
N CYS A 59 7.00 11.78 -7.14
CA CYS A 59 7.70 10.58 -7.59
C CYS A 59 6.76 9.59 -8.30
N TRP A 60 7.30 8.90 -9.30
CA TRP A 60 6.63 7.83 -10.04
C TRP A 60 7.58 6.65 -10.24
N SER A 61 7.05 5.43 -10.17
CA SER A 61 7.80 4.20 -10.44
C SER A 61 8.30 4.14 -11.89
N ASP A 62 9.45 3.50 -12.08
CA ASP A 62 10.06 3.28 -13.40
C ASP A 62 9.44 2.04 -14.06
N MET A 63 8.59 2.26 -15.07
CA MET A 63 7.88 1.17 -15.76
C MET A 63 8.82 0.25 -16.56
N ASP A 64 9.93 0.78 -17.08
CA ASP A 64 10.91 -0.04 -17.80
C ASP A 64 11.64 -0.97 -16.83
N PHE A 65 11.98 -0.47 -15.64
CA PHE A 65 12.53 -1.30 -14.57
C PHE A 65 11.53 -2.38 -14.10
N VAL A 66 10.29 -2.00 -13.82
CA VAL A 66 9.25 -2.92 -13.33
C VAL A 66 9.03 -4.07 -14.31
N GLN A 67 8.90 -3.78 -15.60
CA GLN A 67 8.64 -4.78 -16.63
C GLN A 67 9.87 -5.63 -16.98
N ARG A 68 11.09 -5.10 -16.79
CA ARG A 68 12.35 -5.83 -16.98
C ARG A 68 12.60 -6.83 -15.87
N VAL A 69 12.47 -6.41 -14.61
CA VAL A 69 12.85 -7.24 -13.44
C VAL A 69 11.74 -8.21 -13.04
N LYS A 70 10.46 -7.85 -13.22
CA LYS A 70 9.31 -8.72 -12.92
C LYS A 70 9.31 -9.32 -11.50
N MET A 71 9.65 -8.48 -10.51
CA MET A 71 9.64 -8.81 -9.09
C MET A 71 8.24 -9.22 -8.59
N THR A 72 8.14 -9.79 -7.39
CA THR A 72 6.85 -10.07 -6.73
C THR A 72 5.94 -8.83 -6.77
N GLY A 73 4.75 -8.98 -7.36
CA GLY A 73 3.79 -7.89 -7.50
C GLY A 73 3.98 -6.96 -8.70
N TRP A 74 4.94 -7.21 -9.60
CA TRP A 74 5.22 -6.30 -10.74
C TRP A 74 3.98 -5.94 -11.57
N MET A 75 3.12 -6.91 -11.87
CA MET A 75 1.92 -6.69 -12.68
C MET A 75 0.89 -5.76 -11.99
N TYR A 76 0.84 -5.82 -10.65
CA TYR A 76 0.06 -4.89 -9.85
C TYR A 76 0.66 -3.49 -9.86
N PHE A 77 1.99 -3.36 -9.79
CA PHE A 77 2.67 -2.06 -9.86
C PHE A 77 2.43 -1.39 -11.23
N VAL A 78 2.55 -2.15 -12.32
CA VAL A 78 2.23 -1.66 -13.68
C VAL A 78 0.76 -1.25 -13.75
N SER A 79 -0.17 -2.11 -13.32
CA SER A 79 -1.61 -1.82 -13.45
C SER A 79 -2.03 -0.59 -12.68
N LYS A 80 -1.56 -0.42 -11.43
CA LYS A 80 -1.86 0.76 -10.60
C LYS A 80 -1.24 2.03 -11.16
N THR A 81 0.00 1.97 -11.64
CA THR A 81 0.69 3.13 -12.20
C THR A 81 -0.03 3.64 -13.45
N LEU A 82 -0.29 2.74 -14.40
CA LEU A 82 -0.97 3.10 -15.65
C LEU A 82 -2.42 3.54 -15.41
N ALA A 83 -3.13 2.93 -14.46
CA ALA A 83 -4.49 3.33 -14.11
C ALA A 83 -4.52 4.73 -13.46
N GLU A 84 -3.58 5.05 -12.56
CA GLU A 84 -3.51 6.38 -11.95
C GLU A 84 -3.20 7.45 -13.00
N GLN A 85 -2.22 7.21 -13.89
CA GLN A 85 -1.88 8.13 -14.98
C GLN A 85 -3.04 8.35 -15.95
N ALA A 86 -3.75 7.28 -16.33
CA ALA A 86 -4.93 7.37 -17.19
C ALA A 86 -6.08 8.11 -16.51
N ALA A 87 -6.26 7.91 -15.21
CA ALA A 87 -7.27 8.62 -14.43
C ALA A 87 -6.97 10.12 -14.34
N TRP A 88 -5.72 10.51 -14.06
CA TRP A 88 -5.31 11.93 -14.06
C TRP A 88 -5.58 12.59 -15.41
N LYS A 89 -5.15 11.96 -16.51
CA LYS A 89 -5.40 12.47 -17.86
C LYS A 89 -6.91 12.65 -18.13
N PHE A 90 -7.72 11.65 -17.79
CA PHE A 90 -9.16 11.73 -17.99
C PHE A 90 -9.81 12.82 -17.12
N ALA A 91 -9.36 12.99 -15.88
CA ALA A 91 -9.86 14.02 -14.97
C ALA A 91 -9.58 15.42 -15.52
N GLU A 92 -8.35 15.67 -15.99
CA GLU A 92 -7.95 16.94 -16.62
C GLU A 92 -8.78 17.25 -17.87
N GLU A 93 -8.91 16.28 -18.79
CA GLU A 93 -9.65 16.45 -20.05
C GLU A 93 -11.15 16.73 -19.82
N ASN A 94 -11.72 16.24 -18.71
CA ASN A 94 -13.15 16.35 -18.41
C ASN A 94 -13.47 17.32 -17.26
N ASN A 95 -12.47 18.04 -16.74
CA ASN A 95 -12.59 18.95 -15.60
C ASN A 95 -13.27 18.29 -14.37
N LEU A 96 -12.84 17.08 -14.01
CA LEU A 96 -13.33 16.36 -12.85
C LEU A 96 -12.46 16.67 -11.62
N ASP A 97 -13.10 16.94 -10.48
CA ASP A 97 -12.41 16.99 -9.18
C ASP A 97 -12.01 15.56 -8.81
N PHE A 98 -10.70 15.29 -8.88
CA PHE A 98 -10.09 13.99 -8.70
C PHE A 98 -8.91 14.11 -7.75
N ILE A 99 -8.86 13.20 -6.78
CA ILE A 99 -7.74 13.05 -5.86
C ILE A 99 -7.30 11.59 -5.85
N SER A 100 -6.00 11.35 -5.68
CA SER A 100 -5.48 10.01 -5.44
C SER A 100 -4.83 9.90 -4.07
N ILE A 101 -5.10 8.80 -3.37
CA ILE A 101 -4.48 8.47 -2.07
C ILE A 101 -3.54 7.31 -2.29
N ILE A 102 -2.30 7.44 -1.87
CA ILE A 102 -1.22 6.49 -2.07
C ILE A 102 -0.91 5.84 -0.72
N PRO A 103 -1.59 4.74 -0.37
CA PRO A 103 -1.23 3.97 0.81
C PRO A 103 0.07 3.20 0.58
N THR A 104 0.86 3.05 1.65
CA THR A 104 1.93 2.06 1.75
C THR A 104 1.35 0.69 2.17
N LEU A 105 2.06 -0.13 2.93
CA LEU A 105 1.51 -1.42 3.36
C LEU A 105 0.44 -1.21 4.43
N VAL A 106 -0.81 -1.47 4.07
CA VAL A 106 -1.96 -1.29 4.97
C VAL A 106 -2.07 -2.46 5.94
N VAL A 107 -2.01 -2.16 7.24
CA VAL A 107 -2.00 -3.15 8.32
C VAL A 107 -2.99 -2.73 9.41
N GLY A 108 -3.70 -3.67 10.01
CA GLY A 108 -4.66 -3.41 11.07
C GLY A 108 -5.74 -4.48 11.20
N PRO A 109 -6.68 -4.32 12.15
CA PRO A 109 -7.82 -5.21 12.29
C PRO A 109 -8.78 -5.08 11.10
N PHE A 110 -9.57 -6.12 10.83
CA PHE A 110 -10.44 -6.17 9.65
C PHE A 110 -11.72 -6.97 9.88
N ILE A 111 -12.78 -6.59 9.17
CA ILE A 111 -14.09 -7.23 9.29
C ILE A 111 -14.30 -8.41 8.32
N MET A 112 -13.51 -8.49 7.23
CA MET A 112 -13.62 -9.58 6.24
C MET A 112 -13.29 -10.95 6.85
N GLN A 113 -13.79 -12.03 6.24
CA GLN A 113 -13.64 -13.40 6.76
C GLN A 113 -12.39 -14.12 6.21
N SER A 114 -11.86 -13.66 5.08
CA SER A 114 -10.63 -14.20 4.48
C SER A 114 -9.42 -13.34 4.84
N MET A 115 -8.21 -13.88 4.59
CA MET A 115 -6.97 -13.16 4.78
C MET A 115 -6.87 -11.94 3.84
N PRO A 116 -6.72 -10.71 4.37
CA PRO A 116 -6.45 -9.54 3.54
C PRO A 116 -5.13 -9.71 2.77
N PRO A 117 -5.06 -9.33 1.49
CA PRO A 117 -3.85 -9.53 0.69
C PRO A 117 -2.60 -8.82 1.24
N SER A 118 -2.75 -7.63 1.83
CA SER A 118 -1.64 -6.92 2.47
C SER A 118 -1.11 -7.65 3.71
N LEU A 119 -1.96 -8.38 4.43
CA LEU A 119 -1.56 -9.14 5.63
C LEU A 119 -0.79 -10.41 5.29
N LEU A 120 -0.92 -10.97 4.08
CA LEU A 120 0.00 -12.01 3.59
C LEU A 120 1.44 -11.50 3.57
N THR A 121 1.63 -10.23 3.18
CA THR A 121 2.93 -9.57 3.19
C THR A 121 3.35 -9.16 4.60
N ALA A 122 2.47 -8.47 5.33
CA ALA A 122 2.78 -7.92 6.66
C ALA A 122 3.10 -9.04 7.67
N LEU A 123 2.33 -10.13 7.66
CA LEU A 123 2.50 -11.26 8.59
C LEU A 123 3.38 -12.37 7.98
N SER A 124 4.14 -12.08 6.93
CA SER A 124 5.05 -13.04 6.29
C SER A 124 6.10 -13.58 7.26
N LEU A 125 6.54 -12.76 8.23
CA LEU A 125 7.49 -13.16 9.27
C LEU A 125 6.92 -14.17 10.28
N ILE A 126 5.61 -14.14 10.52
CA ILE A 126 4.92 -15.12 11.37
C ILE A 126 4.64 -16.40 10.59
N THR A 127 4.23 -16.27 9.32
CA THR A 127 3.83 -17.40 8.48
C THR A 127 5.00 -18.09 7.77
N GLY A 128 6.19 -17.50 7.80
CA GLY A 128 7.38 -17.99 7.11
C GLY A 128 7.35 -17.80 5.58
N ASN A 129 6.52 -16.88 5.08
CA ASN A 129 6.36 -16.66 3.65
C ASN A 129 7.47 -15.74 3.08
N GLU A 130 8.65 -16.30 2.84
CA GLU A 130 9.85 -15.56 2.42
C GLU A 130 9.68 -14.79 1.09
N ALA A 131 8.76 -15.20 0.22
CA ALA A 131 8.51 -14.55 -1.07
C ALA A 131 8.05 -13.08 -0.92
N HIS A 132 7.54 -12.71 0.25
CA HIS A 132 7.07 -11.37 0.57
C HIS A 132 8.12 -10.49 1.29
N TYR A 133 9.26 -11.05 1.70
CA TYR A 133 10.28 -10.32 2.46
C TYR A 133 10.87 -9.15 1.67
N GLY A 134 10.92 -9.25 0.34
CA GLY A 134 11.39 -8.15 -0.51
C GLY A 134 10.58 -6.86 -0.32
N ILE A 135 9.27 -6.96 -0.05
CA ILE A 135 8.38 -5.81 0.13
C ILE A 135 8.58 -5.17 1.51
N ILE A 136 8.76 -5.98 2.56
CA ILE A 136 8.93 -5.50 3.94
C ILE A 136 10.38 -5.27 4.34
N LYS A 137 11.34 -5.53 3.44
CA LYS A 137 12.78 -5.28 3.68
C LYS A 137 12.99 -3.84 4.17
N GLN A 138 12.48 -2.87 3.41
CA GLN A 138 12.42 -1.45 3.75
C GLN A 138 10.94 -1.06 3.76
N GLY A 139 10.23 -1.54 4.79
CA GLY A 139 8.78 -1.49 4.88
C GLY A 139 8.29 -0.10 5.29
N HIS A 140 7.13 0.25 4.74
CA HIS A 140 6.38 1.45 5.10
C HIS A 140 4.95 1.04 5.37
N PHE A 141 4.35 1.61 6.41
CA PHE A 141 3.11 1.10 6.96
C PHE A 141 2.12 2.24 7.22
N VAL A 142 0.85 1.89 7.14
CA VAL A 142 -0.26 2.74 7.56
C VAL A 142 -1.34 1.89 8.19
N HIS A 143 -1.93 2.39 9.27
CA HIS A 143 -3.04 1.71 9.92
C HIS A 143 -4.27 1.73 9.01
N LEU A 144 -5.01 0.62 8.94
CA LEU A 144 -6.21 0.51 8.10
C LEU A 144 -7.22 1.64 8.42
N ASP A 145 -7.45 1.92 9.70
CA ASP A 145 -8.40 2.95 10.13
C ASP A 145 -7.90 4.36 9.80
N ASP A 146 -6.61 4.66 9.98
CA ASP A 146 -6.04 5.96 9.57
C ASP A 146 -6.18 6.14 8.05
N LEU A 147 -5.95 5.09 7.26
CA LEU A 147 -6.17 5.14 5.82
C LEU A 147 -7.65 5.40 5.47
N CYS A 148 -8.59 4.72 6.14
CA CYS A 148 -10.02 4.96 5.92
C CYS A 148 -10.40 6.40 6.28
N MET A 149 -9.89 6.91 7.40
CA MET A 149 -10.13 8.28 7.83
C MET A 149 -9.50 9.31 6.89
N SER A 150 -8.34 9.02 6.28
CA SER A 150 -7.74 9.92 5.28
C SER A 150 -8.56 10.00 4.00
N HIS A 151 -9.23 8.90 3.58
CA HIS A 151 -10.17 8.92 2.46
C HIS A 151 -11.34 9.86 2.72
N ILE A 152 -11.94 9.78 3.91
CA ILE A 152 -13.06 10.65 4.31
C ILE A 152 -12.56 12.10 4.40
N PHE A 153 -11.45 12.33 5.09
CA PHE A 153 -10.87 13.65 5.28
C PHE A 153 -10.60 14.36 3.95
N LEU A 154 -9.94 13.71 3.00
CA LEU A 154 -9.62 14.31 1.71
C LEU A 154 -10.85 14.46 0.80
N TYR A 155 -11.83 13.56 0.92
CA TYR A 155 -13.12 13.73 0.26
C TYR A 155 -13.82 15.02 0.73
N GLU A 156 -13.93 15.20 2.05
CA GLU A 156 -14.65 16.32 2.67
C GLU A 156 -13.89 17.64 2.58
N ASN A 157 -12.56 17.63 2.52
CA ASN A 157 -11.75 18.84 2.50
C ASN A 157 -11.79 19.52 1.12
N PRO A 158 -12.36 20.74 0.99
CA PRO A 158 -12.50 21.42 -0.31
C PRO A 158 -11.17 21.93 -0.88
N LYS A 159 -10.09 21.92 -0.09
CA LYS A 159 -8.74 22.31 -0.53
C LYS A 159 -7.88 21.12 -0.97
N ALA A 160 -8.41 19.89 -0.90
CA ALA A 160 -7.68 18.70 -1.32
C ALA A 160 -7.52 18.69 -2.84
N GLU A 161 -6.28 18.59 -3.32
CA GLU A 161 -5.97 18.53 -4.75
C GLU A 161 -4.76 17.63 -5.03
N GLY A 162 -4.76 16.94 -6.17
CA GLY A 162 -3.63 16.12 -6.58
C GLY A 162 -3.55 14.77 -5.84
N ARG A 163 -2.32 14.27 -5.74
CA ARG A 163 -1.98 13.01 -5.08
C ARG A 163 -1.70 13.25 -3.59
N TYR A 164 -1.88 12.25 -2.74
CA TYR A 164 -1.55 12.30 -1.30
C TYR A 164 -0.95 10.98 -0.83
N ILE A 165 0.26 11.02 -0.29
CA ILE A 165 0.83 9.85 0.41
C ILE A 165 0.16 9.70 1.77
N CYS A 166 -0.20 8.46 2.11
CA CYS A 166 -0.79 8.06 3.37
C CYS A 166 0.04 6.91 3.98
N SER A 167 1.11 7.29 4.68
CA SER A 167 2.06 6.43 5.38
C SER A 167 2.44 7.06 6.73
N SER A 168 2.33 6.33 7.83
CA SER A 168 2.60 6.85 9.18
C SER A 168 3.95 6.42 9.74
N ASP A 169 4.38 5.19 9.42
CA ASP A 169 5.56 4.56 10.01
C ASP A 169 6.42 3.90 8.92
N ASP A 170 7.72 3.89 9.15
CA ASP A 170 8.69 3.07 8.41
C ASP A 170 9.44 2.17 9.39
N ALA A 171 9.68 0.93 8.96
CA ALA A 171 10.47 -0.02 9.72
C ALA A 171 11.12 -1.01 8.76
N ASN A 172 12.39 -1.31 9.02
CA ASN A 172 13.07 -2.36 8.31
C ASN A 172 12.63 -3.75 8.81
N ILE A 173 12.90 -4.79 8.02
CA ILE A 173 12.49 -6.16 8.36
C ILE A 173 13.03 -6.65 9.71
N HIS A 174 14.20 -6.19 10.15
CA HIS A 174 14.79 -6.58 11.45
C HIS A 174 14.07 -5.91 12.62
N GLU A 175 13.75 -4.62 12.48
CA GLU A 175 12.94 -3.86 13.46
C GLU A 175 11.54 -4.47 13.59
N LEU A 176 10.90 -4.79 12.46
CA LEU A 176 9.60 -5.45 12.45
C LEU A 176 9.68 -6.84 13.08
N ALA A 177 10.70 -7.64 12.74
CA ALA A 177 10.88 -8.96 13.32
C ALA A 177 11.13 -8.89 14.84
N LYS A 178 11.86 -7.88 15.31
CA LYS A 178 12.06 -7.62 16.74
C LYS A 178 10.74 -7.31 17.44
N LEU A 179 9.94 -6.39 16.90
CA LEU A 179 8.60 -6.06 17.43
C LEU A 179 7.74 -7.32 17.55
N LEU A 180 7.68 -8.13 16.50
CA LEU A 180 6.87 -9.34 16.48
C LEU A 180 7.37 -10.41 17.47
N ARG A 181 8.68 -10.60 17.64
CA ARG A 181 9.24 -11.53 18.65
C ARG A 181 8.93 -11.08 20.08
N GLU A 182 8.99 -9.79 20.35
CA GLU A 182 8.73 -9.24 21.68
C GLU A 182 7.24 -9.34 22.05
N LYS A 183 6.34 -9.14 21.07
CA LYS A 183 4.89 -9.21 21.28
C LYS A 183 4.31 -10.62 21.22
N TYR A 184 4.89 -11.47 20.37
CA TYR A 184 4.41 -12.81 20.08
C TYR A 184 5.54 -13.86 20.16
N PRO A 185 6.14 -14.06 21.34
CA PRO A 185 7.23 -15.04 21.52
C PRO A 185 6.85 -16.48 21.18
N GLU A 186 5.55 -16.79 21.10
CA GLU A 186 5.00 -18.07 20.69
C GLU A 186 5.07 -18.34 19.17
N TYR A 187 5.40 -17.33 18.36
CA TYR A 187 5.69 -17.51 16.93
C TYR A 187 7.20 -17.57 16.69
N ASN A 188 7.62 -18.51 15.83
CA ASN A 188 9.03 -18.65 15.43
C ASN A 188 9.44 -17.60 14.37
N VAL A 189 9.45 -16.33 14.76
CA VAL A 189 9.83 -15.21 13.90
C VAL A 189 11.37 -15.18 13.74
N PRO A 190 11.92 -15.22 12.52
CA PRO A 190 13.37 -15.24 12.30
C PRO A 190 14.07 -14.01 12.89
N ALA A 191 15.28 -14.22 13.44
CA ALA A 191 16.16 -13.14 13.91
C ALA A 191 17.19 -12.69 12.86
N LYS A 192 17.36 -13.46 11.79
CA LYS A 192 18.31 -13.20 10.70
C LYS A 192 17.65 -13.49 9.37
N PHE A 193 17.97 -12.67 8.38
CA PHE A 193 17.45 -12.79 7.02
C PHE A 193 18.60 -12.93 6.04
N LYS A 194 18.51 -13.91 5.15
CA LYS A 194 19.56 -14.18 4.16
C LYS A 194 19.68 -12.98 3.21
N ASP A 195 20.91 -12.54 2.95
CA ASP A 195 21.23 -11.46 2.00
C ASP A 195 20.59 -10.09 2.35
N ILE A 196 20.22 -9.89 3.62
CA ILE A 196 19.70 -8.62 4.15
C ILE A 196 20.56 -8.21 5.34
N ASP A 197 21.49 -7.27 5.12
CA ASP A 197 22.30 -6.65 6.18
C ASP A 197 21.39 -5.97 7.21
N GLU A 198 21.87 -5.77 8.44
CA GLU A 198 21.19 -4.97 9.46
C GLU A 198 21.35 -3.46 9.18
N ASN A 199 22.38 -3.05 8.42
CA ASN A 199 22.73 -1.65 8.18
C ASN A 199 22.36 -1.16 6.77
N PHE A 200 21.08 -1.16 6.40
CA PHE A 200 20.62 -0.44 5.19
C PHE A 200 19.79 0.78 5.56
N ALA A 201 19.95 1.85 4.79
CA ALA A 201 19.22 3.10 5.01
C ALA A 201 17.70 2.86 4.93
N SER A 202 16.94 3.45 5.86
CA SER A 202 15.49 3.49 5.72
C SER A 202 15.13 4.31 4.47
N VAL A 203 14.03 3.92 3.85
CA VAL A 203 13.34 4.72 2.84
C VAL A 203 12.13 5.29 3.56
N ALA A 204 11.78 6.54 3.30
CA ALA A 204 10.60 7.17 3.90
C ALA A 204 9.59 7.56 2.82
N PHE A 205 8.30 7.39 3.12
CA PHE A 205 7.19 7.95 2.35
C PHE A 205 6.66 9.17 3.11
N SER A 206 6.85 10.36 2.56
CA SER A 206 6.49 11.61 3.22
C SER A 206 4.98 11.87 3.12
N SER A 207 4.25 11.71 4.23
CA SER A 207 2.86 12.16 4.36
C SER A 207 2.74 13.65 4.72
N LYS A 208 3.78 14.45 4.46
CA LYS A 208 3.81 15.87 4.82
C LYS A 208 2.66 16.64 4.18
N LYS A 209 2.34 16.37 2.91
CA LYS A 209 1.24 17.05 2.20
C LYS A 209 -0.12 16.79 2.87
N LEU A 210 -0.36 15.55 3.32
CA LEU A 210 -1.57 15.16 4.03
C LEU A 210 -1.65 15.79 5.43
N THR A 211 -0.55 15.76 6.18
CA THR A 211 -0.48 16.30 7.55
C THR A 211 -0.51 17.83 7.59
N ASP A 212 0.07 18.52 6.60
CA ASP A 212 -0.02 19.98 6.44
C ASP A 212 -1.46 20.46 6.19
N MET A 213 -2.37 19.58 5.76
CA MET A 213 -3.80 19.89 5.67
C MET A 213 -4.54 19.78 7.01
N GLY A 214 -3.89 19.26 8.05
CA GLY A 214 -4.46 19.03 9.38
C GLY A 214 -4.94 17.60 9.64
N PHE A 215 -4.60 16.63 8.77
CA PHE A 215 -4.83 15.22 9.07
C PHE A 215 -3.81 14.72 10.11
N GLU A 216 -4.28 13.93 11.07
CA GLU A 216 -3.45 13.38 12.15
C GLU A 216 -3.59 11.86 12.19
N PHE A 217 -2.47 11.14 12.01
CA PHE A 217 -2.41 9.70 12.25
C PHE A 217 -2.62 9.39 13.74
N LYS A 218 -3.42 8.38 14.04
CA LYS A 218 -3.83 8.03 15.41
C LYS A 218 -3.18 6.75 15.92
N PHE A 219 -2.67 5.92 15.01
CA PHE A 219 -2.14 4.60 15.34
C PHE A 219 -0.66 4.53 15.00
N ASN A 220 0.10 3.77 15.80
CA ASN A 220 1.50 3.48 15.54
C ASN A 220 1.68 2.07 14.95
N LEU A 221 2.93 1.73 14.60
CA LEU A 221 3.28 0.41 14.07
C LEU A 221 2.84 -0.76 14.98
N GLU A 222 2.96 -0.64 16.30
CA GLU A 222 2.52 -1.69 17.23
C GLU A 222 1.00 -1.91 17.15
N ASP A 223 0.21 -0.84 17.15
CA ASP A 223 -1.26 -0.93 17.06
C ASP A 223 -1.70 -1.68 15.80
N MET A 224 -1.04 -1.39 14.66
CA MET A 224 -1.30 -2.05 13.38
C MET A 224 -1.08 -3.56 13.47
N PHE A 225 0.09 -3.98 13.92
CA PHE A 225 0.47 -5.39 13.95
C PHE A 225 -0.27 -6.15 15.05
N VAL A 226 -0.57 -5.50 16.17
CA VAL A 226 -1.41 -6.09 17.22
C VAL A 226 -2.81 -6.35 16.71
N GLY A 227 -3.47 -5.33 16.14
CA GLY A 227 -4.81 -5.49 15.59
C GLY A 227 -4.88 -6.54 14.48
N ALA A 228 -3.88 -6.60 13.60
CA ALA A 228 -3.81 -7.59 12.53
C ALA A 228 -3.65 -9.03 13.04
N VAL A 229 -2.71 -9.27 13.96
CA VAL A 229 -2.44 -10.62 14.50
C VAL A 229 -3.64 -11.12 15.30
N GLU A 230 -4.19 -10.32 16.20
CA GLU A 230 -5.33 -10.74 17.03
C GLU A 230 -6.58 -11.02 16.18
N THR A 231 -6.89 -10.17 15.19
CA THR A 231 -8.00 -10.44 14.26
C THR A 231 -7.80 -11.74 13.49
N CYS A 232 -6.57 -11.99 13.03
CA CYS A 232 -6.24 -13.23 12.33
C CYS A 232 -6.35 -14.47 13.23
N ARG A 233 -5.98 -14.37 14.51
CA ARG A 233 -6.14 -15.45 15.50
C ARG A 233 -7.61 -15.78 15.71
N GLU A 234 -8.42 -14.75 15.98
CA GLU A 234 -9.87 -14.91 16.19
C GLU A 234 -10.56 -15.59 15.01
N LYS A 235 -10.09 -15.32 13.78
CA LYS A 235 -10.63 -15.89 12.54
C LYS A 235 -9.95 -17.20 12.10
N GLY A 236 -8.93 -17.67 12.81
CA GLY A 236 -8.17 -18.88 12.43
C GLY A 236 -7.41 -18.75 11.11
N LEU A 237 -6.93 -17.54 10.78
CA LEU A 237 -6.28 -17.21 9.51
C LEU A 237 -4.73 -17.28 9.56
N ILE A 238 -4.16 -17.42 10.75
CA ILE A 238 -2.72 -17.67 10.95
C ILE A 238 -2.52 -18.93 11.80
N PRO A 239 -1.33 -19.56 11.76
CA PRO A 239 -1.08 -20.79 12.50
C PRO A 239 -1.38 -20.65 14.00
N PRO A 240 -1.90 -21.72 14.65
CA PRO A 240 -1.99 -21.79 16.10
C PRO A 240 -0.58 -21.85 16.71
N PHE A 241 -0.48 -21.50 17.99
CA PHE A 241 0.78 -21.48 18.74
C PHE A 241 1.48 -22.84 18.72
N SER A 242 2.81 -22.83 18.57
CA SER A 242 3.67 -24.02 18.72
C SER A 242 4.24 -24.12 20.13
#